data_AF-A0A2G6EMH5-F1
#
_entry.id   AF-A0A2G6EMH5-F1
#
_cell.length_a   1.000
_cell.length_b   1.000
_cell.length_c   1.000
_cell.angle_alpha   90.00
_cell.angle_beta   90.00
_cell.angle_gamma   90.00
#
_symmetry.space_group_name_H-M   'P 1'
#
loop_
_entity.id
_entity.type
_entity.pdbx_description
1 polymer ?
#
loop_
_entity_poly.entity_id
_entity_poly.type
_entity_poly.pdbx_seq_one_letter_code
_entity_poly.pdbx_strand_id
1 'polypeptide(L)'
;MPSQHARNVALTPELSEFVDELVDSGEYANASEVLRAGLRTLKDRRILDQITKRLCVALDELDRGEGIRGDPRDVLAGVLSAARDRPSR
;
A
#
# COMPACT_ATOMS: atom_id res chain seq x y z
N MET A 1 -15.80 23.10 5.62
CA MET A 1 -16.67 22.10 6.24
C MET A 1 -15.86 20.84 6.42
N PRO A 2 -15.42 20.44 7.63
CA PRO A 2 -14.74 19.16 7.76
C PRO A 2 -15.80 18.06 7.59
N SER A 3 -15.64 17.24 6.55
CA SER A 3 -16.53 16.15 6.18
C SER A 3 -16.51 15.07 7.27
N GLN A 4 -17.50 15.11 8.16
CA GLN A 4 -17.75 14.06 9.13
C GLN A 4 -18.36 12.85 8.42
N HIS A 5 -17.51 11.95 7.94
CA HIS A 5 -17.91 10.59 7.56
C HIS A 5 -17.57 9.65 8.71
N ALA A 6 -18.39 9.69 9.76
CA ALA A 6 -18.35 8.67 10.80
C ALA A 6 -18.93 7.37 10.22
N ARG A 7 -18.17 6.27 10.32
CA ARG A 7 -18.63 4.93 9.94
C ARG A 7 -18.61 4.06 11.18
N ASN A 8 -19.76 3.47 11.52
CA ASN A 8 -19.84 2.46 12.57
C ASN A 8 -19.25 1.14 12.05
N VAL A 9 -18.39 0.53 12.88
CA VAL A 9 -17.70 -0.72 12.55
C VAL A 9 -17.87 -1.64 13.75
N ALA A 10 -18.24 -2.89 13.51
CA ALA A 10 -18.24 -3.91 14.56
C ALA A 10 -16.81 -4.44 14.75
N LEU A 11 -16.36 -4.46 16.00
CA LEU A 11 -15.09 -5.08 16.39
C LEU A 11 -15.39 -6.41 17.10
N THR A 12 -14.48 -7.37 16.97
CA THR A 12 -14.48 -8.55 17.85
C THR A 12 -14.08 -8.12 19.26
N PRO A 13 -14.42 -8.88 20.31
CA PRO A 13 -14.03 -8.54 21.68
C PRO A 13 -12.53 -8.28 21.82
N GLU A 14 -11.69 -9.11 21.18
CA GLU A 14 -10.23 -9.00 21.26
C GLU A 14 -9.72 -7.70 20.61
N LEU A 15 -10.32 -7.27 19.51
CA LEU A 15 -9.95 -6.00 18.86
C LEU A 15 -10.46 -4.78 19.64
N SER A 16 -11.59 -4.91 20.35
CA SER A 16 -12.09 -3.86 21.23
C SER A 16 -11.13 -3.66 22.40
N GLU A 17 -10.76 -4.73 23.08
CA GLU A 17 -9.81 -4.70 24.20
C GLU A 17 -8.46 -4.08 23.78
N PHE A 18 -7.92 -4.49 22.63
CA PHE A 18 -6.70 -3.90 22.11
C PHE A 18 -6.81 -2.39 21.83
N VAL A 19 -7.94 -1.93 21.32
CA VAL A 19 -8.18 -0.49 21.11
C VAL A 19 -8.25 0.25 22.44
N ASP A 20 -8.93 -0.34 23.44
CA ASP A 20 -9.08 0.25 24.77
C ASP A 20 -7.71 0.36 25.46
N GLU A 21 -6.87 -0.69 25.41
CA GLU A 21 -5.49 -0.66 25.95
C GLU A 21 -4.64 0.47 25.35
N LEU A 22 -4.72 0.68 24.03
CA LEU A 22 -3.98 1.74 23.34
C LEU A 22 -4.47 3.15 23.70
N VAL A 23 -5.76 3.30 24.02
CA VAL A 23 -6.31 4.58 24.48
C VAL A 23 -5.97 4.81 25.95
N ASP A 24 -6.13 3.80 26.80
CA ASP A 24 -5.88 3.88 28.25
C ASP A 24 -4.40 4.10 28.57
N SER A 25 -3.50 3.55 27.75
CA SER A 25 -2.05 3.83 27.84
C SER A 25 -1.68 5.27 27.44
N GLY A 26 -2.58 6.00 26.79
CA GLY A 26 -2.37 7.35 26.29
C GLY A 26 -1.61 7.43 24.96
N GLU A 27 -1.35 6.31 24.29
CA GLU A 27 -0.73 6.31 22.95
C GLU A 27 -1.64 6.98 21.91
N TYR A 28 -2.95 6.83 22.07
CA TYR A 28 -3.96 7.47 21.21
C TYR A 28 -5.05 8.15 22.04
N ALA A 29 -5.61 9.26 21.55
CA ALA A 29 -6.62 10.01 22.30
C ALA A 29 -8.02 9.38 22.25
N ASN A 30 -8.30 8.52 21.26
CA ASN A 30 -9.58 7.84 21.08
C ASN A 30 -9.49 6.69 20.07
N ALA A 31 -10.49 5.80 20.09
CA ALA A 31 -10.62 4.66 19.19
C ALA A 31 -10.57 5.05 17.69
N SER A 32 -11.09 6.22 17.31
CA SER A 32 -11.06 6.65 15.90
C SER A 32 -9.64 6.96 15.42
N GLU A 33 -8.74 7.39 16.30
CA GLU A 33 -7.32 7.56 15.97
C GLU A 33 -6.61 6.22 15.80
N VAL A 34 -6.84 5.27 16.70
CA VAL A 34 -6.31 3.91 16.61
C VAL A 34 -6.71 3.27 15.27
N LEU A 35 -8.01 3.33 14.92
CA LEU A 35 -8.48 2.75 13.66
C LEU A 35 -7.90 3.47 12.44
N ARG A 36 -7.76 4.80 12.47
CA ARG A 36 -7.12 5.54 11.36
C ARG A 36 -5.66 5.17 11.20
N ALA A 37 -4.93 5.00 12.31
CA ALA A 37 -3.53 4.56 12.29
C ALA A 37 -3.42 3.15 11.69
N GLY A 38 -4.22 2.19 12.19
CA GLY A 38 -4.26 0.83 11.67
C GLY A 38 -4.62 0.76 10.18
N LEU A 39 -5.63 1.52 9.73
CA LEU A 39 -6.03 1.58 8.33
C LEU A 39 -4.96 2.22 7.42
N ARG A 40 -4.21 3.20 7.93
CA ARG A 40 -3.08 3.78 7.18
C ARG A 40 -2.00 2.72 6.96
N THR A 41 -1.59 2.01 8.02
CA THR A 41 -0.63 0.92 7.93
C THR A 41 -1.09 -0.18 6.97
N LEU A 42 -2.38 -0.54 7.00
CA LEU A 42 -2.95 -1.52 6.07
C LEU A 42 -2.89 -1.03 4.61
N LYS A 43 -3.17 0.25 4.37
CA LYS A 43 -3.08 0.85 3.03
C LYS A 43 -1.65 0.82 2.51
N ASP A 44 -0.68 1.18 3.34
CA ASP A 44 0.74 1.21 2.97
C ASP A 44 1.24 -0.21 2.65
N ARG A 45 0.88 -1.20 3.47
CA ARG A 45 1.17 -2.61 3.21
C ARG A 45 0.59 -3.09 1.88
N ARG A 46 -0.64 -2.69 1.55
CA ARG A 46 -1.27 -3.08 0.28
C ARG A 46 -0.51 -2.54 -0.94
N ILE A 47 0.10 -1.35 -0.84
CA ILE A 47 0.94 -0.80 -1.91
C ILE A 47 2.19 -1.64 -2.08
N LEU A 48 2.86 -1.98 -0.97
CA LEU A 48 4.05 -2.84 -1.00
C LEU A 48 3.73 -4.22 -1.59
N ASP A 49 2.64 -4.85 -1.17
CA ASP A 49 2.21 -6.15 -1.69
C ASP A 49 1.94 -6.09 -3.21
N GLN A 50 1.40 -4.98 -3.71
CA GLN A 50 1.20 -4.78 -5.16
C GLN A 50 2.53 -4.65 -5.92
N ILE A 51 3.49 -3.92 -5.35
CA ILE A 51 4.83 -3.78 -5.95
C ILE A 51 5.52 -5.14 -5.99
N THR A 52 5.53 -5.86 -4.87
CA THR A 52 6.13 -7.20 -4.78
C THR A 52 5.53 -8.15 -5.79
N LYS A 53 4.20 -8.19 -5.91
CA LYS A 53 3.51 -9.01 -6.92
C LYS A 53 3.96 -8.68 -8.35
N ARG A 54 4.06 -7.38 -8.68
CA ARG A 54 4.53 -6.95 -10.02
C ARG A 54 5.99 -7.33 -10.26
N LEU A 55 6.83 -7.22 -9.24
CA LEU A 55 8.24 -7.60 -9.33
C LEU A 55 8.40 -9.10 -9.56
N CYS A 56 7.66 -9.94 -8.83
CA CYS A 56 7.67 -11.39 -9.04
C CYS A 56 7.33 -11.75 -10.49
N VAL A 57 6.24 -11.19 -11.03
CA VAL A 57 5.86 -11.43 -12.44
C VAL A 57 6.97 -11.01 -13.40
N ALA A 58 7.57 -9.83 -13.21
CA ALA A 58 8.64 -9.36 -14.07
C ALA A 58 9.90 -10.23 -13.99
N LEU A 59 10.24 -10.74 -12.80
CA LEU A 59 11.37 -11.67 -12.62
C LEU A 59 11.09 -13.02 -13.28
N ASP A 60 9.88 -13.58 -13.13
CA ASP A 60 9.49 -14.82 -13.80
C ASP A 60 9.51 -14.70 -15.33
N GLU A 61 9.18 -13.53 -15.89
CA GLU A 61 9.33 -13.24 -17.32
C GLU A 61 10.81 -13.19 -17.74
N LEU A 62 11.68 -12.57 -16.92
CA LEU A 62 13.11 -12.53 -17.18
C LEU A 62 13.75 -13.92 -17.14
N ASP A 63 13.38 -14.75 -16.16
CA ASP A 63 13.87 -16.13 -16.02
C ASP A 63 13.43 -17.01 -17.20
N ARG A 64 12.24 -16.75 -17.76
CA ARG A 64 11.76 -17.38 -19.01
C ARG A 64 12.40 -16.79 -20.28
N GLY A 65 13.24 -15.78 -20.15
CA GLY A 65 13.91 -15.13 -21.28
C GLY A 65 12.99 -14.24 -22.13
N GLU A 66 11.85 -13.82 -21.58
CA GLU A 66 10.84 -12.93 -22.19
C GLU A 66 11.18 -11.44 -21.98
N GLY A 67 12.32 -11.14 -21.34
CA GLY A 67 12.82 -9.80 -21.15
C GLY A 67 13.20 -9.07 -22.45
N ILE A 68 13.14 -7.73 -22.39
CA ILE A 68 13.65 -6.87 -23.46
C ILE A 68 15.18 -6.98 -23.48
N ARG A 69 15.74 -7.39 -24.63
CA ARG A 69 17.18 -7.46 -24.85
C ARG A 69 17.68 -6.20 -25.55
N GLY A 70 18.86 -5.72 -25.20
CA GLY A 70 19.49 -4.53 -25.80
C GLY A 70 20.56 -3.94 -24.90
N ASP A 71 21.15 -2.83 -25.33
CA ASP A 71 22.02 -2.05 -24.45
C ASP A 71 21.20 -1.53 -23.25
N PRO A 72 21.67 -1.70 -22.00
CA PRO A 72 20.93 -1.27 -20.82
C PRO A 72 20.52 0.20 -20.82
N ARG A 73 21.31 1.10 -21.42
CA ARG A 73 20.97 2.52 -21.50
C ARG A 73 19.79 2.75 -22.43
N ASP A 74 19.78 2.09 -23.58
CA ASP A 74 18.72 2.23 -24.59
C ASP A 74 17.40 1.64 -24.07
N VAL A 75 17.47 0.47 -23.43
CA VAL A 75 16.30 -0.18 -22.81
C VAL A 75 15.73 0.69 -21.70
N LEU A 76 16.57 1.19 -20.79
CA LEU A 76 16.11 2.04 -19.69
C LEU A 76 15.55 3.38 -20.17
N ALA A 77 16.20 4.02 -21.15
CA ALA A 77 15.72 5.26 -21.76
C ALA A 77 14.34 5.06 -22.41
N GLY A 78 14.14 3.95 -23.13
CA GLY A 78 12.85 3.59 -23.72
C GLY A 78 11.75 3.38 -22.67
N VAL A 79 12.05 2.64 -21.59
CA VAL A 79 11.10 2.40 -20.50
C VAL A 79 10.71 3.71 -19.79
N LEU A 80 11.68 4.58 -19.51
CA LEU A 80 11.43 5.86 -18.85
C LEU A 80 10.63 6.83 -19.74
N SER A 81 10.90 6.85 -21.04
CA SER A 81 10.11 7.61 -22.01
C SER A 81 8.66 7.13 -22.03
N ALA A 82 8.45 5.81 -22.16
CA ALA A 82 7.11 5.21 -22.18
C ALA A 82 6.34 5.42 -20.86
N ALA A 83 7.04 5.48 -19.72
CA ALA A 83 6.44 5.77 -18.42
C ALA A 83 6.00 7.23 -18.29
N ARG A 84 6.73 8.18 -18.88
CA ARG A 84 6.37 9.62 -18.92
C ARG A 84 5.12 9.90 -19.74
N ASP A 85 4.92 9.16 -20.82
CA ASP A 85 3.81 9.37 -21.75
C ASP A 85 2.50 8.67 -21.33
N ARG A 86 2.50 7.90 -20.23
CA ARG A 86 1.29 7.28 -19.70
C ARG A 86 0.48 8.29 -18.87
N PRO A 87 -0.79 8.57 -19.21
CA PRO A 87 -1.66 9.38 -18.36
C PRO A 87 -1.90 8.65 -17.03
N SER A 88 -1.81 9.39 -15.92
CA SER A 88 -2.17 8.89 -14.59
C SER A 88 -3.64 8.49 -14.59
N ARG A 89 -3.92 7.19 -14.56
CA ARG A 89 -5.28 6.64 -14.50
C ARG A 89 -5.69 6.38 -13.05
#